data_AF-A0A2V8UDZ2-F1
#
_entry.id   AF-A0A2V8UDZ2-F1
#
_cell.length_a   1.000
_cell.length_b   1.000
_cell.length_c   1.000
_cell.angle_alpha   90.00
_cell.angle_beta   90.00
_cell.angle_gamma   90.00
#
_symmetry.space_group_name_H-M   'P 1'
#
loop_
_entity.id
_entity.type
_entity.pdbx_description
1 polymer ?
#
loop_
_entity_poly.entity_id
_entity_poly.type
_entity_poly.pdbx_seq_one_letter_code
_entity_poly.pdbx_strand_id
1 'polypeptide(L)'
;LPSGQAVADALGFKPIPDAQLKVGKANQDGTSTNPLLTSLGAFKNNAPLWYYILAEAQQQFVNNDTPIHMGPTGGRIVAEVFAGLMLFDKHSFLNADPGFQPIKQFRSAKGQFGIAELLKQSILA
;
A
#
# COMPACT_ATOMS: atom_id res chain seq x y z
N LEU A 1 14.46 -10.91 -5.57
CA LEU A 1 13.04 -10.55 -5.82
C LEU A 1 12.94 -10.06 -7.27
N PRO A 2 11.82 -10.32 -7.98
CA PRO A 2 11.56 -9.72 -9.29
C PRO A 2 11.58 -8.19 -9.22
N SER A 3 11.82 -7.53 -10.36
CA SER A 3 11.75 -6.07 -10.45
C SER A 3 10.32 -5.57 -10.28
N GLY A 4 10.17 -4.31 -9.90
CA GLY A 4 8.86 -3.67 -9.80
C GLY A 4 8.09 -3.69 -11.11
N GLN A 5 8.77 -3.43 -12.24
CA GLN A 5 8.15 -3.53 -13.55
C GLN A 5 7.64 -4.96 -13.85
N ALA A 6 8.43 -5.99 -13.53
CA ALA A 6 8.05 -7.38 -13.75
C ALA A 6 6.85 -7.80 -12.86
N VAL A 7 6.80 -7.32 -11.63
CA VAL A 7 5.65 -7.58 -10.74
C VAL A 7 4.40 -6.84 -11.22
N ALA A 8 4.51 -5.59 -11.65
CA ALA A 8 3.38 -4.83 -12.19
C ALA A 8 2.78 -5.55 -13.40
N ASP A 9 3.64 -6.00 -14.33
CA ASP A 9 3.24 -6.76 -15.52
C ASP A 9 2.56 -8.08 -15.15
N ALA A 10 3.13 -8.84 -14.22
CA ALA A 10 2.54 -10.09 -13.73
C ALA A 10 1.17 -9.90 -13.04
N LEU A 11 0.93 -8.72 -12.46
CA LEU A 11 -0.35 -8.33 -11.86
C LEU A 11 -1.34 -7.71 -12.86
N GLY A 12 -0.94 -7.56 -14.13
CA GLY A 12 -1.76 -6.95 -15.19
C GLY A 12 -1.79 -5.42 -15.17
N PHE A 13 -0.88 -4.78 -14.46
CA PHE A 13 -0.72 -3.33 -14.45
C PHE A 13 0.32 -2.88 -15.47
N LYS A 14 0.10 -1.73 -16.11
CA LYS A 14 1.09 -1.14 -17.01
C LYS A 14 2.34 -0.73 -16.21
N PRO A 15 3.53 -1.27 -16.52
CA PRO A 15 4.73 -0.91 -15.80
C PRO A 15 5.13 0.55 -15.99
N ILE A 16 5.64 1.19 -14.94
CA ILE A 16 6.25 2.52 -15.03
C ILE A 16 7.53 2.41 -15.86
N PRO A 17 7.67 3.18 -16.95
CA PRO A 17 8.87 3.14 -17.78
C PRO A 17 10.06 3.78 -17.06
N ASP A 18 11.27 3.31 -17.36
CA ASP A 18 12.53 3.80 -16.76
C ASP A 18 12.67 5.33 -16.84
N ALA A 19 12.18 5.95 -17.91
CA ALA A 19 12.22 7.41 -18.11
C ALA A 19 11.41 8.21 -17.07
N GLN A 20 10.50 7.54 -16.35
CA GLN A 20 9.66 8.13 -15.30
C GLN A 20 10.12 7.72 -13.90
N LEU A 21 11.14 6.86 -13.78
CA LEU A 21 11.72 6.44 -12.51
C LEU A 21 12.90 7.34 -12.15
N LYS A 22 12.62 8.36 -11.33
CA LYS A 22 13.62 9.31 -10.82
C LYS A 22 13.89 9.07 -9.35
N VAL A 23 15.14 9.26 -8.92
CA VAL A 23 15.57 9.09 -7.54
C VAL A 23 15.70 10.46 -6.88
N GLY A 24 14.85 10.72 -5.90
CA GLY A 24 14.84 11.99 -5.19
C GLY A 24 13.79 12.01 -4.09
N LYS A 25 13.40 13.20 -3.65
CA LYS A 25 12.35 13.36 -2.64
C LYS A 25 10.99 12.90 -3.18
N ALA A 26 10.11 12.50 -2.26
CA ALA A 26 8.75 12.06 -2.56
C ALA A 26 7.81 13.23 -2.95
N ASN A 27 8.20 14.49 -2.73
CA ASN A 27 7.48 15.67 -3.17
C ASN A 27 8.00 16.15 -4.54
N GLN A 28 7.46 17.26 -5.07
CA GLN A 28 7.88 17.76 -6.39
C GLN A 28 9.24 18.49 -6.37
N ASP A 29 9.87 18.64 -5.21
CA ASP A 29 11.17 19.30 -5.09
C ASP A 29 12.23 18.56 -5.91
N GLY A 30 12.91 19.29 -6.80
CA GLY A 30 14.01 18.74 -7.59
C GLY A 30 13.55 17.76 -8.68
N THR A 31 12.27 17.68 -9.03
CA THR A 31 11.77 16.75 -10.07
C THR A 31 12.50 16.90 -11.41
N SER A 32 12.94 18.12 -11.75
CA SER A 32 13.73 18.41 -12.96
C SER A 32 15.20 18.01 -12.85
N THR A 33 15.76 17.92 -11.64
CA THR A 33 17.19 17.64 -11.39
C THR A 33 17.46 16.23 -10.87
N ASN A 34 16.43 15.52 -10.41
CA ASN A 34 16.56 14.18 -9.85
C ASN A 34 17.09 13.20 -10.92
N PRO A 35 18.15 12.44 -10.62
CA PRO A 35 18.71 11.46 -11.55
C PRO A 35 17.69 10.37 -11.87
N LEU A 36 17.77 9.80 -13.07
CA LEU A 36 17.05 8.58 -13.41
C LEU A 36 17.59 7.42 -12.59
N LEU A 37 16.73 6.48 -12.19
CA LEU A 37 17.17 5.26 -11.50
C LEU A 37 18.24 4.52 -12.32
N THR A 38 18.07 4.50 -13.65
CA THR A 38 19.01 3.86 -14.58
C THR A 38 20.40 4.49 -14.60
N SER A 39 20.57 5.74 -14.13
CA SER A 39 21.90 6.34 -14.04
C SER A 39 22.69 5.87 -12.80
N LEU A 40 22.05 5.13 -11.89
CA LEU A 40 22.67 4.65 -10.64
C LEU A 40 23.20 3.20 -10.74
N GLY A 41 23.08 2.56 -11.91
CA GLY A 41 23.63 1.22 -12.15
C GLY A 41 22.70 0.32 -12.94
N ALA A 42 22.66 -0.96 -12.59
CA ALA A 42 22.00 -2.03 -13.34
C ALA A 42 20.46 -2.09 -13.15
N PHE A 43 19.78 -0.94 -13.25
CA PHE A 43 18.34 -0.82 -12.98
C PHE A 43 17.47 -0.62 -14.22
N LYS A 44 18.04 -0.70 -15.43
CA LYS A 44 17.27 -0.65 -16.67
C LYS A 44 16.28 -1.81 -16.73
N ASN A 45 14.98 -1.51 -16.82
CA ASN A 45 13.86 -2.47 -16.69
C ASN A 45 13.93 -3.36 -15.43
N ASN A 46 14.68 -2.92 -14.41
CA ASN A 46 15.04 -3.75 -13.27
C ASN A 46 14.99 -2.94 -11.96
N ALA A 47 13.97 -2.10 -11.80
CA ALA A 47 13.83 -1.31 -10.59
C ALA A 47 13.57 -2.23 -9.39
N PRO A 48 14.27 -2.08 -8.26
CA PRO A 48 13.97 -2.84 -7.05
C PRO A 48 12.51 -2.65 -6.64
N LEU A 49 11.82 -3.75 -6.30
CA LEU A 49 10.37 -3.73 -6.03
C LEU A 49 9.96 -2.68 -4.98
N TRP A 50 10.70 -2.57 -3.87
CA TRP A 50 10.42 -1.58 -2.82
C TRP A 50 10.44 -0.14 -3.36
N TYR A 51 11.42 0.18 -4.22
CA TYR A 51 11.56 1.51 -4.79
C TYR A 51 10.43 1.78 -5.78
N TYR A 52 10.13 0.79 -6.63
CA TYR A 52 9.04 0.90 -7.60
C TYR A 52 7.70 1.18 -6.91
N ILE A 53 7.40 0.51 -5.80
CA ILE A 53 6.16 0.76 -5.02
C ILE A 53 6.09 2.20 -4.50
N LEU A 54 7.22 2.76 -4.04
CA LEU A 54 7.29 4.15 -3.59
C LEU A 54 7.17 5.14 -4.76
N ALA A 55 7.82 4.85 -5.88
CA ALA A 55 7.74 5.67 -7.09
C ALA A 55 6.32 5.66 -7.68
N GLU A 56 5.65 4.51 -7.65
CA GLU A 56 4.25 4.35 -8.07
C GLU A 56 3.30 5.18 -7.22
N ALA A 57 3.47 5.15 -5.89
CA ALA A 57 2.72 6.01 -4.98
C ALA A 57 2.96 7.49 -5.33
N GLN A 58 4.21 7.93 -5.47
CA GLN A 58 4.53 9.33 -5.79
C GLN A 58 3.84 9.84 -7.07
N GLN A 59 3.77 9.02 -8.12
CA GLN A 59 3.17 9.42 -9.40
C GLN A 59 1.65 9.67 -9.32
N GLN A 60 0.97 9.11 -8.32
CA GLN A 60 -0.47 9.35 -8.11
C GLN A 60 -0.77 10.67 -7.39
N PHE A 61 0.22 11.28 -6.73
CA PHE A 61 0.04 12.51 -5.94
C PHE A 61 0.84 13.68 -6.53
N VAL A 62 0.50 14.04 -7.76
CA VAL A 62 1.02 15.25 -8.43
C VAL A 62 0.30 16.46 -7.82
N ASN A 63 1.03 17.55 -7.50
CA ASN A 63 0.54 18.82 -6.91
C ASN A 63 0.57 18.96 -5.37
N ASN A 64 1.60 18.45 -4.70
CA ASN A 64 1.95 18.78 -3.32
C ASN A 64 1.11 18.13 -2.20
N ASP A 65 0.32 17.10 -2.52
CA ASP A 65 -0.19 16.19 -1.51
C ASP A 65 0.87 15.12 -1.20
N THR A 66 1.19 14.92 0.08
CA THR A 66 2.03 13.80 0.51
C THR A 66 1.33 12.50 0.12
N PRO A 67 2.02 11.53 -0.52
CA PRO A 67 1.41 10.23 -0.80
C PRO A 67 0.88 9.57 0.49
N ILE A 68 -0.44 9.42 0.59
CA ILE A 68 -1.10 8.83 1.76
C ILE A 68 -1.51 7.36 1.53
N HIS A 69 -1.35 6.84 0.32
CA HIS A 69 -1.62 5.44 0.00
C HIS A 69 -0.65 4.91 -1.07
N MET A 70 -0.56 3.59 -1.15
CA MET A 70 0.22 2.89 -2.17
C MET A 70 -0.48 2.93 -3.53
N GLY A 71 0.32 2.89 -4.60
CA GLY A 71 -0.20 2.68 -5.94
C GLY A 71 -0.69 1.24 -6.20
N PRO A 72 -1.12 0.95 -7.44
CA PRO A 72 -1.77 -0.31 -7.78
C PRO A 72 -0.97 -1.56 -7.43
N THR A 73 0.32 -1.60 -7.75
CA THR A 73 1.20 -2.75 -7.50
C THR A 73 1.40 -2.96 -6.01
N GLY A 74 1.80 -1.91 -5.28
CA GLY A 74 2.03 -2.00 -3.83
C GLY A 74 0.74 -2.30 -3.05
N GLY A 75 -0.35 -1.61 -3.41
CA GLY A 75 -1.66 -1.80 -2.83
C GLY A 75 -2.19 -3.22 -3.05
N ARG A 76 -2.01 -3.79 -4.26
CA ARG A 76 -2.43 -5.16 -4.55
C ARG A 76 -1.68 -6.19 -3.71
N ILE A 77 -0.35 -6.07 -3.61
CA ILE A 77 0.47 -6.97 -2.77
C ILE A 77 -0.04 -6.96 -1.33
N VAL A 78 -0.21 -5.77 -0.73
CA VAL A 78 -0.63 -5.67 0.67
C VAL A 78 -2.07 -6.12 0.86
N ALA A 79 -2.98 -5.77 -0.05
CA ALA A 79 -4.37 -6.20 0.01
C ALA A 79 -4.52 -7.72 -0.08
N GLU A 80 -3.78 -8.38 -0.98
CA GLU A 80 -3.79 -9.84 -1.09
C GLU A 80 -3.20 -10.52 0.14
N VAL A 81 -2.19 -9.94 0.78
CA VAL A 81 -1.67 -10.45 2.06
C VAL A 81 -2.77 -10.39 3.14
N PHE A 82 -3.45 -9.26 3.31
CA PHE A 82 -4.54 -9.15 4.28
C PHE A 82 -5.70 -10.09 3.96
N ALA A 83 -6.12 -10.18 2.69
CA ALA A 83 -7.16 -11.10 2.26
C ALA A 83 -6.75 -12.55 2.54
N GLY A 84 -5.50 -12.92 2.24
CA GLY A 84 -4.95 -14.24 2.54
C GLY A 84 -4.94 -14.54 4.03
N LEU A 85 -4.50 -13.62 4.88
CA LEU A 85 -4.55 -13.78 6.33
C LEU A 85 -5.99 -13.98 6.82
N MET A 86 -6.93 -13.16 6.37
CA MET A 86 -8.33 -13.27 6.76
C MET A 86 -8.97 -14.59 6.30
N LEU A 87 -8.66 -15.07 5.10
CA LEU A 87 -9.27 -16.26 4.50
C LEU A 87 -8.61 -17.58 4.95
N PHE A 88 -7.30 -17.58 5.24
CA PHE A 88 -6.55 -18.82 5.48
C PHE A 88 -6.08 -18.99 6.93
N ASP A 89 -6.12 -17.95 7.77
CA ASP A 89 -5.91 -18.13 9.21
C ASP A 89 -7.16 -18.77 9.85
N LYS A 90 -6.99 -19.96 10.43
CA LYS A 90 -8.06 -20.70 11.12
C LYS A 90 -8.62 -19.96 12.34
N HIS A 91 -7.83 -19.05 12.90
CA HIS A 91 -8.21 -18.22 14.04
C HIS A 91 -8.70 -16.84 13.64
N SER A 92 -8.74 -16.52 12.33
CA SER A 92 -9.38 -15.28 11.89
C SER A 92 -10.85 -15.29 12.28
N PHE A 93 -11.41 -14.12 12.61
CA PHE A 93 -12.85 -14.02 12.88
C PHE A 93 -13.68 -14.50 11.69
N LEU A 94 -13.24 -14.27 10.44
CA LEU A 94 -13.96 -14.74 9.25
C LEU A 94 -14.06 -16.27 9.19
N ASN A 95 -13.06 -17.02 9.67
CA ASN A 95 -13.09 -18.48 9.69
C ASN A 95 -13.67 -19.05 10.98
N ALA A 96 -13.25 -18.53 12.14
CA ALA A 96 -13.61 -19.07 13.44
C ALA A 96 -15.04 -18.73 13.86
N ASP A 97 -15.56 -17.57 13.45
CA ASP A 97 -16.92 -17.11 13.72
C ASP A 97 -17.46 -16.24 12.56
N PRO A 98 -17.96 -16.85 11.47
CA PRO A 98 -18.49 -16.11 10.33
C PRO A 98 -19.69 -15.21 10.67
N GLY A 99 -20.38 -15.51 11.78
CA GLY A 99 -21.49 -14.71 12.31
C GLY A 99 -21.04 -13.60 13.25
N PHE A 100 -19.73 -13.43 13.45
CA PHE A 100 -19.19 -12.48 14.40
C PHE A 100 -19.79 -11.09 14.20
N GLN A 101 -20.22 -10.53 15.32
CA GLN A 101 -20.69 -9.16 15.40
C GLN A 101 -19.97 -8.48 16.56
N PRO A 102 -19.48 -7.24 16.40
CA PRO A 102 -18.83 -6.53 17.49
C PRO A 102 -19.72 -6.44 18.72
N ILE A 103 -19.12 -6.55 19.91
CA ILE A 103 -19.78 -6.42 21.21
C ILE A 103 -20.68 -5.17 21.20
N LYS A 104 -21.96 -5.32 21.53
CA LYS A 104 -22.96 -4.23 21.40
C LYS A 104 -22.58 -2.99 22.22
N GLN A 105 -22.00 -3.20 23.39
CA GLN A 105 -21.51 -2.17 24.32
C GLN A 105 -20.35 -1.36 23.72
N PHE A 106 -19.62 -1.93 22.77
CA PHE A 106 -18.50 -1.28 22.11
C PHE A 106 -18.95 -0.52 20.87
N ARG A 107 -20.24 -0.49 20.55
CA ARG A 107 -20.75 0.27 19.40
C ARG A 107 -21.06 1.71 19.81
N SER A 108 -20.97 2.62 18.85
CA SER A 108 -21.43 3.99 19.03
C SER A 108 -22.94 4.05 19.28
N ALA A 109 -23.46 5.20 19.71
CA ALA A 109 -24.91 5.42 19.86
C ALA A 109 -25.69 5.19 18.54
N LYS A 110 -25.02 5.24 17.39
CA LYS A 110 -25.57 4.94 16.06
C LYS A 110 -25.42 3.47 15.65
N GLY A 111 -24.96 2.61 16.54
CA GLY A 111 -24.72 1.18 16.30
C GLY A 111 -23.47 0.86 15.47
N GLN A 112 -22.59 1.84 15.23
CA GLN A 112 -21.37 1.65 14.43
C GLN A 112 -20.23 1.11 15.29
N PHE A 113 -19.35 0.31 14.71
CA PHE A 113 -18.13 -0.16 15.34
C PHE A 113 -16.93 0.12 14.44
N GLY A 114 -15.88 0.71 15.01
CA GLY A 114 -14.62 1.00 14.34
C GLY A 114 -13.47 1.13 15.34
N ILE A 115 -12.28 1.50 14.86
CA ILE A 115 -11.09 1.63 15.71
C ILE A 115 -11.29 2.68 16.81
N ALA A 116 -11.97 3.80 16.52
CA ALA A 116 -12.25 4.83 17.52
C ALA A 116 -13.10 4.26 18.67
N GLU A 117 -14.11 3.45 18.37
CA GLU A 117 -14.94 2.80 19.37
C GLU A 117 -14.18 1.75 20.19
N LEU A 118 -13.30 0.97 19.55
CA LEU A 118 -12.43 0.02 20.24
C LEU A 118 -11.50 0.73 21.24
N LEU A 119 -10.89 1.86 20.83
CA LEU A 119 -10.00 2.65 21.67
C LEU A 119 -10.72 3.31 22.87
N LYS A 120 -11.98 3.72 22.71
CA LYS A 120 -12.77 4.24 23.84
C LYS A 120 -12.87 3.22 24.98
N GLN A 121 -12.93 1.93 24.66
CA GLN A 121 -13.03 0.89 25.67
C GLN A 121 -11.73 0.64 26.42
N SER A 122 -10.57 0.84 25.77
CA SER A 122 -9.27 0.67 26.43
C SER A 122 -8.93 1.78 27.42
N ILE A 123 -9.56 2.95 27.30
CA ILE A 123 -9.38 4.08 28.23
C ILE A 123 -10.29 3.92 29.48
N LEU A 124 -11.33 3.09 29.38
CA LEU A 124 -12.29 2.83 30.46
C LEU A 124 -11.93 1.61 31.33
N ALA A 125 -10.87 0.88 30.99
CA ALA A 125 -10.33 -0.26 31.74
C ALA A 125 -9.15 0.19 32.62
#